data_AF-A0A9D9RWK0-F1
#
_entry.id   AF-A0A9D9RWK0-F1
#
_cell.length_a   1.000
_cell.length_b   1.000
_cell.length_c   1.000
_cell.angle_alpha   90.00
_cell.angle_beta   90.00
_cell.angle_gamma   90.00
#
_symmetry.space_group_name_H-M   'P 1'
#
loop_
_entity.id
_entity.type
_entity.pdbx_description
1 polymer ?
#
loop_
_entity_poly.entity_id
_entity_poly.type
_entity_poly.pdbx_seq_one_letter_code
_entity_poly.pdbx_strand_id
1 'polypeptide(L)' 'SDAEYGAIVYGRGGLFFEELRDEMGQEKFDIFLKQYVKNNAWDIATPEKLKEEAEVHCGCDLTPLFEAWIFP' A
#
# COMPACT_ATOMS: atom_id res chain seq x y z
N SER A 1 0.47 14.62 -21.85
CA SER A 1 0.11 15.83 -21.07
C SER A 1 0.16 15.49 -19.58
N ASP A 2 0.17 16.46 -18.67
CA ASP A 2 0.09 16.19 -17.21
C ASP A 2 -1.11 15.29 -16.83
N ALA A 3 -2.16 15.30 -17.65
CA ALA A 3 -3.33 14.43 -17.50
C ALA A 3 -3.06 12.94 -17.83
N GLU A 4 -2.18 12.62 -18.78
CA GLU A 4 -1.77 11.23 -19.05
C GLU A 4 -0.91 10.67 -17.90
N TYR A 5 -0.06 11.51 -17.31
CA TYR A 5 0.73 11.13 -16.14
C TYR A 5 -0.18 10.89 -14.93
N GLY A 6 -1.18 11.75 -14.71
CA GLY A 6 -2.20 11.57 -13.68
C GLY A 6 -3.01 10.29 -13.86
N ALA A 7 -3.49 9.98 -15.06
CA ALA A 7 -4.29 8.79 -15.33
C ALA A 7 -3.52 7.47 -15.06
N ILE A 8 -2.22 7.45 -15.40
CA ILE A 8 -1.35 6.29 -15.15
C ILE A 8 -1.07 6.15 -13.64
N VAL A 9 -0.80 7.24 -12.92
CA VAL A 9 -0.47 7.21 -11.49
C VAL A 9 -1.69 6.88 -10.62
N TYR A 10 -2.86 7.46 -10.88
CA TYR A 10 -4.09 7.14 -10.13
C TYR A 10 -4.60 5.74 -10.41
N GLY A 11 -4.48 5.26 -11.66
CA GLY A 11 -4.77 3.86 -11.98
C GLY A 11 -3.81 2.89 -11.27
N ARG A 12 -2.51 3.21 -11.28
CA ARG A 12 -1.48 2.37 -10.66
C ARG A 12 -1.59 2.29 -9.14
N GLY A 13 -1.94 3.40 -8.48
CA GLY A 13 -2.15 3.41 -7.03
C GLY A 13 -3.31 2.51 -6.59
N GLY A 14 -4.45 2.58 -7.30
CA GLY A 14 -5.58 1.69 -7.02
C GLY A 14 -5.23 0.21 -7.25
N LEU A 15 -4.59 -0.10 -8.38
CA LEU A 15 -4.15 -1.46 -8.70
C LEU A 15 -3.15 -2.01 -7.67
N PHE A 16 -2.24 -1.19 -7.17
CA PHE A 16 -1.33 -1.61 -6.10
C PHE A 16 -2.08 -2.07 -4.85
N PHE A 17 -3.13 -1.35 -4.42
CA PHE A 17 -3.92 -1.77 -3.25
C PHE A 17 -4.73 -3.04 -3.51
N GLU A 18 -5.15 -3.29 -4.76
CA GLU A 18 -5.79 -4.56 -5.14
C GLU A 18 -4.78 -5.72 -5.04
N GLU A 19 -3.58 -5.58 -5.62
CA GLU A 19 -2.52 -6.60 -5.53
C GLU A 19 -2.06 -6.83 -4.09
N LEU A 20 -1.93 -5.75 -3.29
CA LEU A 20 -1.60 -5.85 -1.87
C LEU A 20 -2.68 -6.61 -1.09
N ARG A 21 -3.96 -6.36 -1.38
CA ARG A 21 -5.07 -7.11 -0.76
C ARG A 21 -5.02 -8.58 -1.15
N ASP A 22 -4.69 -8.89 -2.39
CA ASP A 22 -4.63 -10.26 -2.89
C ASP A 22 -3.44 -11.03 -2.25
N GLU A 23 -2.28 -10.39 -2.08
CA GLU A 23 -1.11 -10.96 -1.39
C GLU A 23 -1.36 -11.16 0.12
N MET A 24 -1.96 -10.17 0.79
CA MET A 24 -2.22 -10.24 2.23
C MET A 24 -3.41 -11.14 2.58
N GLY A 25 -4.38 -11.26 1.67
CA GLY A 25 -5.73 -11.75 1.95
C GLY A 25 -6.64 -10.67 2.56
N GLN A 26 -7.92 -10.71 2.17
CA GLN A 26 -8.96 -9.72 2.51
C GLN A 26 -9.00 -9.35 4.00
N GLU A 27 -9.07 -10.33 4.90
CA GLU A 27 -9.24 -10.07 6.34
C GLU A 27 -8.04 -9.30 6.92
N LYS A 28 -6.82 -9.73 6.59
CA LYS A 28 -5.60 -9.08 7.06
C LYS A 28 -5.47 -7.67 6.48
N PHE A 29 -5.80 -7.52 5.19
CA PHE A 29 -5.81 -6.23 4.53
C PHE A 29 -6.80 -5.24 5.19
N ASP A 30 -8.02 -5.68 5.48
CA ASP A 30 -9.04 -4.85 6.11
C ASP A 30 -8.65 -4.41 7.53
N ILE A 31 -7.97 -5.29 8.28
CA ILE A 31 -7.42 -4.95 9.59
C ILE A 31 -6.27 -3.96 9.45
N PHE A 32 -5.32 -4.23 8.55
CA PHE A 32 -4.20 -3.37 8.23
C PHE A 32 -4.65 -1.96 7.90
N LEU A 33 -5.57 -1.80 6.96
CA LEU A 33 -5.96 -0.48 6.46
C LEU A 33 -6.57 0.39 7.57
N LYS A 34 -7.38 -0.23 8.46
CA LYS A 34 -7.95 0.46 9.62
C LYS A 34 -6.88 0.87 10.62
N GLN A 35 -5.90 0.01 10.89
CA GLN A 35 -4.81 0.32 11.82
C GLN A 35 -3.89 1.38 11.26
N TYR A 36 -3.51 1.27 9.98
CA TYR A 36 -2.67 2.24 9.29
C TYR A 36 -3.21 3.66 9.38
N VAL A 37 -4.49 3.85 9.05
CA VAL A 37 -5.14 5.16 9.15
C VAL A 37 -5.18 5.65 10.61
N LYS A 38 -5.46 4.77 11.56
CA LYS A 38 -5.54 5.12 12.97
C LYS A 38 -4.18 5.52 13.56
N ASN A 39 -3.14 4.77 13.24
CA ASN A 39 -1.80 4.91 13.80
C ASN A 39 -1.04 6.10 13.21
N ASN A 40 -1.34 6.45 11.95
CA ASN A 40 -0.70 7.55 11.23
C ASN A 40 -1.60 8.79 11.10
N ALA A 41 -2.73 8.84 11.83
CA ALA A 41 -3.63 9.98 11.80
C ALA A 41 -2.88 11.25 12.22
N TRP A 42 -3.06 12.31 11.42
CA TRP A 42 -2.43 13.63 11.64
C TRP A 42 -0.90 13.65 11.44
N ASP A 43 -0.32 12.59 10.89
CA ASP A 43 1.10 12.51 10.53
C ASP A 43 1.27 12.40 9.00
N ILE A 44 2.53 12.45 8.54
CA ILE A 44 2.90 12.27 7.15
C ILE A 44 3.01 10.77 6.86
N ALA A 45 2.17 10.31 5.93
CA ALA A 45 2.25 8.98 5.33
C ALA A 45 3.47 8.88 4.40
N THR A 46 4.22 7.79 4.51
CA THR A 46 5.30 7.43 3.59
C THR A 46 5.15 5.99 3.10
N PRO A 47 5.73 5.62 1.94
CA PRO A 47 5.75 4.25 1.47
C PRO A 47 6.32 3.24 2.48
N GLU A 48 7.35 3.63 3.22
CA GLU A 48 8.01 2.80 4.22
C GLU A 48 7.07 2.49 5.39
N LYS A 49 6.37 3.51 5.91
CA LYS A 49 5.35 3.32 6.97
C LYS A 49 4.22 2.40 6.50
N LEU A 50 3.78 2.56 5.25
CA LEU A 50 2.73 1.71 4.67
C LEU A 50 3.21 0.25 4.58
N LYS A 51 4.44 0.03 4.11
CA LYS A 51 5.04 -1.30 4.00
C LYS A 51 5.19 -1.96 5.36
N GLU A 52 5.82 -1.29 6.31
CA GLU A 52 6.07 -1.83 7.66
C GLU A 52 4.77 -2.26 8.33
N GLU A 53 3.72 -1.42 8.26
CA GLU A 53 2.43 -1.73 8.87
C GLU A 53 1.69 -2.86 8.13
N ALA A 54 1.77 -2.90 6.80
CA ALA A 54 1.24 -4.01 6.01
C ALA A 54 1.93 -5.34 6.34
N GLU A 55 3.26 -5.36 6.49
CA GLU A 55 4.04 -6.57 6.81
C GLU A 55 3.73 -7.09 8.22
N VAL A 56 3.57 -6.19 9.20
CA VAL A 56 3.15 -6.54 10.57
C VAL A 56 1.82 -7.30 10.55
N HIS A 57 0.85 -6.86 9.75
CA HIS A 57 -0.45 -7.50 9.65
C HIS A 57 -0.48 -8.71 8.72
N CYS A 58 0.32 -8.70 7.65
CA CYS A 58 0.44 -9.84 6.74
C CYS A 58 1.10 -11.03 7.43
N GLY A 59 2.15 -10.77 8.24
CA GLY A 59 3.10 -11.78 8.69
C GLY A 59 3.94 -12.34 7.54
N CYS A 60 4.16 -11.54 6.49
CA CYS A 60 4.87 -11.90 5.26
C CYS A 60 5.81 -10.75 4.84
N ASP A 61 6.77 -11.08 3.96
CA ASP A 61 7.64 -10.07 3.33
C ASP A 61 6.95 -9.49 2.10
N LEU A 62 6.71 -8.18 2.12
CA LEU A 62 6.08 -7.43 1.02
C LEU A 62 7.11 -6.61 0.23
N THR A 63 8.40 -6.71 0.56
CA THR A 63 9.48 -6.02 -0.15
C THR A 63 9.41 -6.21 -1.67
N PRO A 64 9.24 -7.43 -2.22
CA PRO A 64 9.18 -7.62 -3.67
C PRO A 64 8.01 -6.87 -4.33
N LEU A 65 6.86 -6.79 -3.64
CA LEU A 65 5.69 -6.08 -4.15
C LEU A 65 5.94 -4.56 -4.14
N PHE A 66 6.51 -4.02 -3.07
CA PHE A 66 6.80 -2.60 -2.99
C PHE A 66 7.90 -2.17 -3.97
N GLU A 67 8.92 -2.98 -4.20
CA GLU A 67 9.95 -2.75 -5.23
C GLU A 67 9.35 -2.72 -6.64
N ALA A 68 8.40 -3.62 -6.94
CA ALA A 68 7.77 -3.65 -8.26
C ALA A 68 6.82 -2.46 -8.50
N TRP A 69 6.15 -1.97 -7.45
CA TRP A 69 5.02 -1.05 -7.61
C TRP A 69 5.31 0.39 -7.18
N ILE A 70 6.10 0.60 -6.13
CA ILE A 70 6.16 1.86 -5.38
C ILE A 70 7.58 2.45 -5.30
N PHE A 71 8.58 1.63 -5.00
CA PHE A 71 9.96 2.09 -4.87
C PHE A 71 10.64 2.31 -6.23
N PRO A 72 11.70 3.16 -6.30
CA PRO A 72 12.44 3.46 -7.53
C PRO A 72 13.23 2.29 -8.11
#